data_AF-A0A2C9LVX7-F1
#
_entry.id   AF-A0A2C9LVX7-F1
#
_cell.length_a   1.000
_cell.length_b   1.000
_cell.length_c   1.000
_cell.angle_alpha   90.00
_cell.angle_beta   90.00
_cell.angle_gamma   90.00
#
_symmetry.space_group_name_H-M   'P 1'
#
loop_
_entity.id
_entity.type
_entity.pdbx_description
1 polymer ?
#
loop_
_entity_poly.entity_id
_entity_poly.type
_entity_poly.pdbx_seq_one_letter_code
_entity_poly.pdbx_strand_id
1 'polypeptide(L)'
;MTSLKIDRDGELKMYQQKNSPYKTNFRQEAILKRRELTTNALLRFEKTQNKGQQERQSASRSLVTIDTHKARSNSEVLRLVIRDLGWREYTFPRRDQNCDVTWHAISYFDQSDIFTGQINKFPGSLEIFHKVNLFRWLEFMKSVFPEKYNFFPRTWFLPHQYNDFVTEVRNMNEKKPQNKPMFIVKPSEGSQGEGIYLLRDPRQYNHYNGRNHVIQEYLSDVFLIDKYDYKQICLPH
;
A
#
# COMPACT_ATOMS: atom_id res chain seq x y z
N MET A 1 -21.30 -25.36 4.33
CA MET A 1 -22.20 -24.40 3.65
C MET A 1 -22.38 -24.87 2.22
N THR A 2 -23.60 -25.22 1.85
CA THR A 2 -23.96 -25.68 0.50
C THR A 2 -24.33 -24.46 -0.35
N SER A 3 -23.80 -24.36 -1.57
CA SER A 3 -24.03 -23.22 -2.47
C SER A 3 -24.77 -23.70 -3.72
N LEU A 4 -25.83 -22.97 -4.09
CA LEU A 4 -26.53 -23.12 -5.35
C LEU A 4 -25.74 -22.39 -6.44
N LYS A 5 -25.50 -23.07 -7.58
CA LYS A 5 -24.94 -22.44 -8.78
C LYS A 5 -25.70 -22.93 -10.01
N ILE A 6 -25.80 -22.04 -10.99
CA ILE A 6 -26.37 -22.32 -12.30
C ILE A 6 -25.21 -22.77 -13.20
N ASP A 7 -25.36 -23.93 -13.85
CA ASP A 7 -24.35 -24.42 -14.77
C ASP A 7 -24.42 -23.71 -16.14
N ARG A 8 -23.51 -24.06 -17.06
CA ARG A 8 -23.40 -23.39 -18.36
C ARG A 8 -24.58 -23.68 -19.29
N ASP A 9 -25.43 -24.65 -18.95
CA ASP A 9 -26.62 -25.02 -19.71
C ASP A 9 -27.90 -24.45 -19.07
N GLY A 10 -27.76 -23.67 -17.98
CA GLY A 10 -28.87 -22.96 -17.34
C GLY A 10 -29.55 -23.75 -16.21
N GLU A 11 -29.02 -24.92 -15.83
CA GLU A 11 -29.63 -25.76 -14.79
C GLU A 11 -29.09 -25.45 -13.39
N LEU A 12 -30.00 -25.35 -12.41
CA LEU A 12 -29.67 -25.13 -11.00
C LEU A 12 -29.19 -26.43 -10.36
N LYS A 13 -27.91 -26.48 -9.95
CA LYS A 13 -27.34 -27.63 -9.23
C LYS A 13 -26.79 -27.24 -7.86
N MET A 14 -27.05 -28.12 -6.90
CA MET A 14 -26.54 -28.04 -5.54
C MET A 14 -25.08 -28.53 -5.50
N TYR A 15 -24.12 -27.65 -5.22
CA TYR A 15 -22.72 -28.04 -5.04
C TYR A 15 -22.36 -28.06 -3.56
N GLN A 16 -21.92 -29.24 -3.08
CA GLN A 16 -21.22 -29.34 -1.81
C GLN A 16 -19.79 -28.80 -1.97
N GLN A 17 -19.49 -27.72 -1.25
CA GLN A 17 -18.18 -27.08 -1.29
C GLN A 17 -17.14 -28.01 -0.65
N LYS A 18 -16.34 -28.72 -1.45
CA LYS A 18 -15.15 -29.41 -0.94
C LYS A 18 -14.17 -28.37 -0.38
N ASN A 19 -13.70 -28.59 0.84
CA ASN A 19 -12.77 -27.68 1.51
C ASN A 19 -11.46 -27.58 0.71
N SER A 20 -11.12 -26.36 0.30
CA SER A 20 -9.81 -26.03 -0.26
C SER A 20 -8.74 -26.10 0.84
N PRO A 21 -7.56 -26.69 0.58
CA PRO A 21 -6.47 -26.80 1.56
C PRO A 21 -5.83 -25.44 1.89
N TYR A 22 -6.18 -24.36 1.19
CA TYR A 22 -5.66 -23.00 1.41
C TYR A 22 -6.67 -22.07 2.10
N LYS A 23 -7.46 -22.56 3.06
CA LYS A 23 -8.18 -21.67 3.99
C LYS A 23 -7.23 -21.23 5.09
N THR A 24 -6.61 -20.06 4.92
CA THR A 24 -5.90 -19.37 6.01
C THR A 24 -6.92 -18.92 7.07
N ASN A 25 -7.23 -19.80 8.02
CA ASN A 25 -8.07 -19.51 9.19
C ASN A 25 -7.54 -18.28 9.96
N PHE A 26 -6.22 -18.04 9.87
CA PHE A 26 -5.53 -16.86 10.38
C PHE A 26 -6.10 -15.53 9.86
N ARG A 27 -6.48 -15.43 8.58
CA ARG A 27 -7.03 -14.17 8.03
C ARG A 27 -8.38 -13.86 8.65
N GLN A 28 -9.20 -14.90 8.85
CA GLN A 28 -10.54 -14.75 9.42
C GLN A 28 -10.45 -14.43 10.92
N GLU A 29 -9.57 -15.11 11.66
CA GLU A 29 -9.27 -14.81 13.06
C GLU A 29 -8.65 -13.42 13.25
N ALA A 30 -7.72 -13.01 12.38
CA ALA A 30 -7.13 -11.68 12.43
C ALA A 30 -8.17 -10.59 12.14
N ILE A 31 -9.11 -10.81 11.22
CA ILE A 31 -10.22 -9.89 10.95
C ILE A 31 -11.15 -9.80 12.16
N LEU A 32 -11.49 -10.92 12.81
CA LEU A 32 -12.35 -10.94 13.99
C LEU A 32 -11.68 -10.28 15.19
N LYS A 33 -10.42 -10.62 15.46
CA LYS A 33 -9.62 -10.01 16.53
C LYS A 33 -9.41 -8.51 16.30
N ARG A 34 -9.23 -8.09 15.03
CA ARG A 34 -9.15 -6.67 14.66
C ARG A 34 -10.49 -5.97 14.85
N ARG A 35 -11.61 -6.58 14.44
CA ARG A 35 -12.96 -6.04 14.70
C ARG A 35 -13.19 -5.85 16.19
N GLU A 36 -12.84 -6.83 17.00
CA GLU A 36 -12.98 -6.76 18.46
C GLU A 36 -12.10 -5.67 19.08
N LEU A 37 -10.84 -5.54 18.64
CA LEU A 37 -9.95 -4.46 19.06
C LEU A 37 -10.46 -3.08 18.62
N THR A 38 -10.98 -2.95 17.39
CA THR A 38 -11.55 -1.70 16.87
C THR A 38 -12.84 -1.33 17.60
N THR A 39 -13.73 -2.29 17.86
CA THR A 39 -14.95 -2.06 18.65
C THR A 39 -14.61 -1.64 20.07
N ASN A 40 -13.63 -2.28 20.71
CA ASN A 40 -13.17 -1.90 22.04
C ASN A 40 -12.48 -0.53 22.05
N ALA A 41 -11.73 -0.18 21.01
CA ALA A 41 -11.13 1.14 20.86
C ALA A 41 -12.18 2.23 20.64
N LEU A 42 -13.21 1.98 19.83
CA LEU A 42 -14.34 2.89 19.62
C LEU A 42 -15.14 3.09 20.91
N LEU A 43 -15.47 2.01 21.63
CA LEU A 43 -16.15 2.10 22.92
C LEU A 43 -15.33 2.84 23.98
N ARG A 44 -14.00 2.68 23.97
CA ARG A 44 -13.10 3.48 24.82
C ARG A 44 -13.07 4.94 24.37
N PHE A 45 -13.06 5.21 23.08
CA PHE A 45 -13.07 6.57 22.53
C PHE A 45 -14.38 7.29 22.88
N GLU A 46 -15.52 6.63 22.75
CA GLU A 46 -16.83 7.13 23.17
C GLU A 46 -16.88 7.39 24.68
N LYS A 47 -16.35 6.48 25.51
CA LYS A 47 -16.23 6.71 26.96
C LYS A 47 -15.33 7.90 27.29
N THR A 48 -14.23 8.11 26.56
CA THR A 48 -13.33 9.26 26.75
C THR A 48 -13.96 10.56 26.24
N GLN A 49 -14.78 10.52 25.18
CA GLN A 49 -15.57 11.68 24.73
C GLN A 49 -16.67 12.04 25.74
N ASN A 50 -17.34 11.06 26.34
CA ASN A 50 -18.38 11.29 27.36
C ASN A 50 -17.79 11.81 28.68
N LYS A 51 -16.64 11.29 29.13
CA LYS A 51 -15.90 11.85 30.27
C LYS A 51 -15.38 13.27 29.97
N GLY A 52 -14.84 13.47 28.76
CA GLY A 52 -14.37 14.78 28.31
C GLY A 52 -15.49 15.80 28.05
N GLN A 53 -16.74 15.38 27.82
CA GLN A 53 -17.89 16.27 27.68
C GLN A 53 -18.38 16.82 29.03
N GLN A 54 -18.22 16.08 30.12
CA GLN A 54 -18.54 16.58 31.47
C GLN A 54 -17.48 17.57 31.98
N GLU A 55 -16.21 17.44 31.60
CA GLU A 55 -15.14 18.38 31.98
C GLU A 55 -15.02 19.61 31.05
N ARG A 56 -15.56 19.57 29.82
CA ARG A 56 -15.42 20.65 28.81
C ARG A 56 -16.43 21.79 28.92
N GLN A 57 -17.33 21.79 29.91
CA GLN A 57 -18.24 22.93 30.10
C GLN A 57 -17.55 24.17 30.72
N SER A 58 -16.24 24.12 31.04
CA SER A 58 -15.52 25.23 31.69
C SER A 58 -14.32 25.83 30.94
N ALA A 59 -14.03 25.43 29.68
CA ALA A 59 -12.98 26.08 28.90
C ALA A 59 -13.40 26.30 27.45
N SER A 60 -13.40 27.57 27.02
CA SER A 60 -13.56 28.00 25.63
C SER A 60 -12.68 27.15 24.70
N ARG A 61 -13.27 26.22 23.95
CA ARG A 61 -12.53 25.35 23.04
C ARG A 61 -12.01 26.19 21.89
N SER A 62 -10.70 26.42 21.86
CA SER A 62 -10.02 26.96 20.68
C SER A 62 -10.35 26.07 19.47
N LEU A 63 -10.75 26.73 18.38
CA LEU A 63 -11.07 26.08 17.11
C LEU A 63 -9.78 25.47 16.54
N VAL A 64 -9.80 24.17 16.22
CA VAL A 64 -8.63 23.50 15.61
C VAL A 64 -8.36 24.12 14.24
N THR A 65 -7.09 24.37 13.97
CA THR A 65 -6.59 25.01 12.76
C THR A 65 -5.84 24.03 11.86
N ILE A 66 -6.06 24.12 10.55
CA ILE A 66 -5.38 23.29 9.56
C ILE A 66 -4.84 24.10 8.38
N ASP A 67 -3.60 23.81 8.00
CA ASP A 67 -2.98 24.35 6.78
C ASP A 67 -3.04 23.31 5.65
N THR A 68 -3.68 23.68 4.54
CA THR A 68 -3.86 22.86 3.34
C THR A 68 -3.14 23.41 2.12
N HIS A 69 -2.29 24.44 2.24
CA HIS A 69 -1.61 25.03 1.07
C HIS A 69 -0.71 24.02 0.32
N LYS A 70 -0.19 23.00 1.02
CA LYS A 70 0.61 21.90 0.44
C LYS A 70 -0.22 20.65 0.09
N ALA A 71 -1.55 20.69 0.19
CA ALA A 71 -2.42 19.53 0.00
C ALA A 71 -2.69 19.14 -1.46
N ARG A 72 -2.43 20.04 -2.43
CA ARG A 72 -2.53 19.79 -3.89
C ARG A 72 -3.85 19.09 -4.28
N SER A 73 -3.80 17.90 -4.88
CA SER A 73 -4.98 17.13 -5.31
C SER A 73 -5.88 16.68 -4.15
N ASN A 74 -5.39 16.71 -2.90
CA ASN A 74 -6.19 16.32 -1.74
C ASN A 74 -7.10 17.45 -1.24
N SER A 75 -6.91 18.69 -1.71
CA SER A 75 -7.56 19.88 -1.14
C SER A 75 -9.08 19.82 -1.20
N GLU A 76 -9.67 19.28 -2.27
CA GLU A 76 -11.14 19.18 -2.40
C GLU A 76 -11.74 18.24 -1.35
N VAL A 77 -11.14 17.06 -1.18
CA VAL A 77 -11.59 16.06 -0.21
C VAL A 77 -11.37 16.57 1.22
N LEU A 78 -10.23 17.21 1.48
CA LEU A 78 -9.95 17.79 2.80
C LEU A 78 -10.96 18.88 3.15
N ARG A 79 -11.34 19.74 2.21
CA ARG A 79 -12.31 20.80 2.46
C ARG A 79 -13.67 20.26 2.92
N LEU A 80 -14.11 19.12 2.39
CA LEU A 80 -15.33 18.44 2.84
C LEU A 80 -15.20 18.01 4.30
N VAL A 81 -14.12 17.31 4.65
CA VAL A 81 -13.87 16.82 6.01
C VAL A 81 -13.69 17.96 7.00
N ILE A 82 -12.96 19.02 6.62
CA ILE A 82 -12.70 20.19 7.46
C ILE A 82 -14.00 20.90 7.80
N ARG A 83 -14.90 21.06 6.83
CA ARG A 83 -16.23 21.65 7.05
C ARG A 83 -17.04 20.80 8.03
N ASP A 84 -17.03 19.48 7.88
CA ASP A 84 -17.78 18.57 8.74
C ASP A 84 -17.21 18.53 10.18
N LEU A 85 -15.90 18.68 10.34
CA LEU A 85 -15.22 18.77 11.63
C LEU A 85 -15.30 20.17 12.27
N GLY A 86 -15.75 21.18 11.53
CA GLY A 86 -15.77 22.57 11.97
C GLY A 86 -14.37 23.16 12.21
N TRP A 87 -13.34 22.70 11.48
CA TRP A 87 -11.98 23.24 11.62
C TRP A 87 -11.79 24.52 10.80
N ARG A 88 -10.84 25.37 11.21
CA ARG A 88 -10.47 26.55 10.42
C ARG A 88 -9.38 26.18 9.42
N GLU A 89 -9.73 26.23 8.13
CA GLU A 89 -8.80 25.99 7.02
C GLU A 89 -8.01 27.25 6.66
N TYR A 90 -6.73 27.05 6.35
CA TYR A 90 -5.86 28.04 5.75
C TYR A 90 -5.26 27.49 4.47
N THR A 91 -5.51 28.17 3.36
CA THR A 91 -5.18 27.69 2.01
C THR A 91 -3.94 28.34 1.41
N PHE A 92 -3.36 29.34 2.09
CA PHE A 92 -2.23 30.12 1.60
C PHE A 92 -1.03 30.02 2.56
N PRO A 93 0.20 30.13 2.04
CA PRO A 93 1.40 30.14 2.87
C PRO A 93 1.35 31.31 3.86
N ARG A 94 1.69 31.03 5.12
CA ARG A 94 1.75 32.06 6.18
C ARG A 94 3.07 31.94 6.92
N ARG A 95 3.61 33.08 7.34
CA ARG A 95 4.91 33.16 8.04
C ARG A 95 4.73 33.29 9.56
N ASP A 96 3.50 33.51 10.02
CA ASP A 96 3.19 34.16 11.28
C ASP A 96 2.14 33.41 12.13
N GLN A 97 1.83 32.14 11.83
CA GLN A 97 0.92 31.36 12.66
C GLN A 97 1.26 29.87 12.68
N ASN A 98 1.51 29.39 13.90
CA ASN A 98 1.49 27.98 14.25
C ASN A 98 0.10 27.40 13.92
N CYS A 99 0.08 26.24 13.25
CA CYS A 99 -1.15 25.50 12.95
C CYS A 99 -1.17 24.21 13.76
N ASP A 100 -2.35 23.78 14.19
CA ASP A 100 -2.48 22.52 14.90
C ASP A 100 -2.17 21.33 13.98
N VAL A 101 -2.53 21.44 12.68
CA VAL A 101 -2.29 20.41 11.67
C VAL A 101 -1.80 21.03 10.35
N THR A 102 -0.81 20.42 9.72
CA THR A 102 -0.34 20.77 8.37
C THR A 102 -0.45 19.57 7.44
N TRP A 103 -1.17 19.72 6.33
CA TRP A 103 -1.40 18.64 5.38
C TRP A 103 -0.51 18.74 4.13
N HIS A 104 0.35 17.75 3.96
CA HIS A 104 1.23 17.61 2.82
C HIS A 104 0.71 16.54 1.85
N ALA A 105 0.64 16.87 0.56
CA ALA A 105 0.27 15.92 -0.48
C ALA A 105 1.35 14.85 -0.71
N ILE A 106 2.57 15.29 -0.94
CA ILE A 106 3.65 14.45 -1.47
C ILE A 106 4.60 14.06 -0.35
N SER A 107 5.31 15.03 0.22
CA SER A 107 6.34 14.78 1.23
C SER A 107 6.46 15.90 2.23
N TYR A 108 7.08 15.55 3.35
CA TYR A 108 7.57 16.47 4.36
C TYR A 108 9.09 16.33 4.42
N PHE A 109 9.80 17.42 4.14
CA PHE A 109 11.21 17.56 4.50
C PHE A 109 11.25 18.36 5.77
N ASP A 110 12.14 17.98 6.69
CA ASP A 110 12.28 18.68 7.96
C ASP A 110 12.74 20.11 7.69
N GLN A 111 11.78 21.03 7.63
CA GLN A 111 12.06 22.44 7.56
C GLN A 111 12.28 22.86 9.00
N SER A 112 13.41 23.50 9.28
CA SER A 112 13.81 24.07 10.58
C SER A 112 12.78 25.00 11.22
N ASP A 113 11.67 25.25 10.53
CA ASP A 113 10.70 26.29 10.79
C ASP A 113 9.35 25.74 11.31
N ILE A 114 9.23 24.43 11.61
CA ILE A 114 8.02 23.92 12.26
C ILE A 114 8.08 24.17 13.75
N PHE A 115 7.54 25.32 14.13
CA PHE A 115 7.52 25.78 15.51
C PHE A 115 6.37 25.24 16.37
N THR A 116 5.43 24.45 15.84
CA THR A 116 4.45 23.60 16.56
C THR A 116 3.39 23.05 15.57
N GLY A 117 2.92 21.81 15.76
CA GLY A 117 1.81 21.22 14.98
C GLY A 117 1.99 19.74 14.61
N GLN A 118 0.91 19.06 14.24
CA GLN A 118 0.92 17.69 13.71
C GLN A 118 1.00 17.68 12.17
N ILE A 119 1.67 16.67 11.61
CA ILE A 119 1.86 16.53 10.16
C ILE A 119 1.41 15.14 9.72
N ASN A 120 0.76 15.04 8.57
CA ASN A 120 0.26 13.77 8.01
C ASN A 120 1.34 12.90 7.34
N LYS A 121 2.63 13.26 7.47
CA LYS A 121 3.77 12.59 6.82
C LYS A 121 4.89 12.39 7.82
N PHE A 122 5.50 11.22 7.78
CA PHE A 122 6.73 10.96 8.52
C PHE A 122 7.94 11.56 7.79
N PRO A 123 8.88 12.21 8.50
CA PRO A 123 10.17 12.57 7.93
C PRO A 123 10.88 11.32 7.39
N GLY A 124 11.58 11.44 6.25
CA GLY A 124 12.29 10.29 5.64
C GLY A 124 11.39 9.27 4.93
N SER A 125 10.08 9.50 4.90
CA SER A 125 9.12 8.54 4.32
C SER A 125 9.27 8.37 2.81
N LEU A 126 9.69 9.41 2.08
CA LEU A 126 9.96 9.30 0.65
C LEU A 126 11.11 8.32 0.38
N GLU A 127 12.15 8.42 1.18
CA GLU A 127 13.37 7.63 1.07
C GLU A 127 13.06 6.16 1.37
N ILE A 128 12.21 5.89 2.36
CA ILE A 128 11.84 4.51 2.74
C ILE A 128 10.85 3.91 1.73
N PHE A 129 9.80 4.65 1.36
CA PHE A 129 8.68 4.11 0.57
C PHE A 129 8.84 4.28 -0.94
N HIS A 130 9.92 4.89 -1.42
CA HIS A 130 10.23 4.86 -2.85
C HIS A 130 10.38 3.40 -3.29
N LYS A 131 9.75 3.04 -4.42
CA LYS A 131 9.60 1.67 -4.91
C LYS A 131 10.89 0.83 -4.81
N VAL A 132 12.01 1.40 -5.24
CA VAL A 132 13.32 0.74 -5.23
C VAL A 132 13.79 0.47 -3.82
N ASN A 133 13.66 1.43 -2.90
CA ASN A 133 14.11 1.29 -1.53
C ASN A 133 13.22 0.33 -0.74
N LEU A 134 11.90 0.38 -0.95
CA LEU A 134 10.99 -0.62 -0.40
C LEU A 134 11.39 -2.04 -0.82
N PHE A 135 11.68 -2.26 -2.10
CA PHE A 135 12.10 -3.58 -2.57
C PHE A 135 13.46 -4.00 -2.01
N ARG A 136 14.41 -3.07 -1.83
CA ARG A 136 15.69 -3.35 -1.15
C ARG A 136 15.46 -3.79 0.30
N TRP A 137 14.59 -3.08 1.02
CA TRP A 137 14.23 -3.44 2.39
C TRP A 137 13.52 -4.79 2.46
N LEU A 138 12.61 -5.08 1.54
CA LEU A 138 11.95 -6.38 1.48
C LEU A 138 12.91 -7.52 1.15
N GLU A 139 13.89 -7.30 0.28
CA GLU A 139 14.93 -8.28 -0.03
C GLU A 139 15.82 -8.55 1.20
N PHE A 140 16.22 -7.50 1.92
CA PHE A 140 16.95 -7.62 3.19
C PHE A 140 16.13 -8.37 4.25
N MET A 141 14.86 -8.01 4.43
CA MET A 141 13.99 -8.68 5.41
C MET A 141 13.75 -10.15 5.03
N LYS A 142 13.72 -10.47 3.74
CA LYS A 142 13.65 -11.85 3.24
C LYS A 142 14.94 -12.63 3.50
N SER A 143 16.12 -12.00 3.40
CA SER A 143 17.38 -12.67 3.75
C SER A 143 17.49 -12.97 5.25
N VAL A 144 16.93 -12.11 6.11
CA VAL A 144 16.93 -12.31 7.57
C VAL A 144 15.80 -13.25 8.02
N PHE A 145 14.61 -13.15 7.43
CA PHE A 145 13.41 -13.89 7.83
C PHE A 145 12.69 -14.56 6.64
N PRO A 146 13.32 -15.55 6.00
CA PRO A 146 12.83 -16.13 4.74
C PRO A 146 11.42 -16.73 4.84
N GLU A 147 11.09 -17.36 5.96
CA GLU A 147 9.76 -17.97 6.16
C GLU A 147 8.64 -16.93 6.26
N LYS A 148 8.91 -15.77 6.85
CA LYS A 148 7.92 -14.70 7.05
C LYS A 148 7.76 -13.83 5.80
N TYR A 149 8.80 -13.71 4.98
CA TYR A 149 8.85 -12.86 3.79
C TYR A 149 8.80 -13.65 2.47
N ASN A 150 8.30 -14.90 2.52
CA ASN A 150 7.99 -15.73 1.34
C ASN A 150 7.00 -15.05 0.37
N PHE A 151 6.12 -14.17 0.88
CA PHE A 151 5.16 -13.44 0.04
C PHE A 151 5.81 -12.47 -0.97
N PHE A 152 7.09 -12.10 -0.78
CA PHE A 152 7.80 -11.19 -1.68
C PHE A 152 8.47 -11.99 -2.83
N PRO A 153 8.02 -11.81 -4.09
CA PRO A 153 8.59 -12.54 -5.22
C PRO A 153 10.06 -12.13 -5.47
N ARG A 154 10.81 -13.01 -6.14
CA ARG A 154 12.22 -12.74 -6.48
C ARG A 154 12.32 -11.46 -7.29
N THR A 155 13.28 -10.62 -6.92
CA THR A 155 13.42 -9.26 -7.42
C THR A 155 14.89 -8.97 -7.73
N TRP A 156 15.15 -8.30 -8.85
CA TRP A 156 16.50 -7.90 -9.30
C TRP A 156 16.54 -6.42 -9.66
N PHE A 157 17.66 -5.77 -9.38
CA PHE A 157 17.91 -4.35 -9.60
C PHE A 157 18.89 -4.15 -10.78
N LEU A 158 18.36 -3.75 -11.92
CA LEU A 158 19.16 -3.55 -13.14
C LEU A 158 19.61 -2.08 -13.26
N PRO A 159 20.82 -1.84 -13.81
CA PRO A 159 21.68 -2.81 -14.51
C PRO A 159 22.58 -3.67 -13.60
N HIS A 160 22.72 -3.31 -12.32
CA HIS A 160 23.69 -3.92 -11.39
C HIS A 160 23.61 -5.44 -11.26
N GLN A 161 22.41 -6.02 -11.26
CA GLN A 161 22.18 -7.45 -11.09
C GLN A 161 21.80 -8.16 -12.40
N TYR A 162 22.16 -7.62 -13.56
CA TYR A 162 21.80 -8.23 -14.84
C TYR A 162 22.33 -9.65 -14.99
N ASN A 163 23.60 -9.88 -14.64
CA ASN A 163 24.23 -11.21 -14.75
C ASN A 163 23.60 -12.23 -13.80
N ASP A 164 23.27 -11.82 -12.57
CA ASP A 164 22.57 -12.66 -11.59
C ASP A 164 21.18 -13.05 -12.12
N PHE A 165 20.46 -12.07 -12.68
CA PHE A 165 19.17 -12.30 -13.31
C PHE A 165 19.27 -13.31 -14.46
N VAL A 166 20.21 -13.12 -15.40
CA VAL A 166 20.42 -14.03 -16.53
C VAL A 166 20.71 -15.46 -16.06
N THR A 167 21.61 -15.59 -15.08
CA THR A 167 22.00 -16.90 -14.51
C THR A 167 20.81 -17.59 -13.87
N GLU A 168 20.01 -16.85 -13.10
CA GLU A 168 18.87 -17.41 -12.40
C GLU A 168 17.75 -17.82 -13.35
N VAL A 169 17.48 -17.03 -14.40
CA VAL A 169 16.51 -17.42 -15.44
C VAL A 169 16.94 -18.70 -16.15
N ARG A 170 18.23 -18.85 -16.44
CA ARG A 170 18.77 -20.09 -17.02
C ARG A 170 18.52 -21.28 -16.10
N ASN A 171 18.87 -21.16 -14.82
CA ASN A 171 18.65 -22.20 -13.82
C ASN A 171 17.16 -22.60 -13.69
N MET A 172 16.26 -21.61 -13.73
CA MET A 172 14.81 -21.85 -13.69
C MET A 172 14.33 -22.62 -14.92
N ASN A 173 14.80 -22.25 -16.11
CA ASN A 173 14.45 -22.92 -17.36
C ASN A 173 14.95 -24.37 -17.41
N GLU A 174 16.15 -24.63 -16.88
CA GLU A 174 16.71 -25.99 -16.78
C GLU A 174 15.88 -26.87 -15.81
N LYS A 175 15.45 -26.31 -14.68
CA LYS A 175 14.63 -27.03 -13.68
C LYS A 175 13.19 -27.25 -14.11
N LYS A 176 12.60 -26.33 -14.88
CA LYS A 176 11.19 -26.39 -15.31
C LYS A 176 11.01 -26.00 -16.78
N PRO A 177 11.44 -26.85 -17.74
CA PRO A 177 11.43 -26.51 -19.17
C PRO A 177 10.03 -26.22 -19.74
N GLN A 178 9.00 -26.87 -19.19
CA GLN A 178 7.61 -26.72 -19.64
C GLN A 178 6.93 -25.46 -19.11
N ASN A 179 7.44 -24.87 -18.03
CA ASN A 179 6.88 -23.68 -17.37
C ASN A 179 7.91 -22.56 -17.32
N LYS A 180 8.09 -21.89 -18.46
CA LYS A 180 9.00 -20.74 -18.54
C LYS A 180 8.51 -19.60 -17.63
N PRO A 181 9.35 -19.11 -16.71
CA PRO A 181 8.97 -18.00 -15.84
C PRO A 181 8.71 -16.73 -16.66
N MET A 182 7.81 -15.91 -16.16
CA MET A 182 7.51 -14.58 -16.70
C MET A 182 7.99 -13.55 -15.70
N PHE A 183 8.48 -12.41 -16.19
CA PHE A 183 8.97 -11.33 -15.36
C PHE A 183 8.31 -10.03 -15.76
N ILE A 184 8.15 -9.15 -14.77
CA ILE A 184 7.65 -7.79 -14.94
C ILE A 184 8.80 -6.81 -14.69
N VAL A 185 9.04 -5.95 -15.68
CA VAL A 185 10.04 -4.88 -15.61
C VAL A 185 9.33 -3.59 -15.23
N LYS A 186 9.84 -2.91 -14.21
CA LYS A 186 9.26 -1.68 -13.68
C LYS A 186 10.35 -0.59 -13.60
N PRO A 187 10.28 0.52 -14.35
CA PRO A 187 11.24 1.61 -14.29
C PRO A 187 11.33 2.20 -12.88
N SER A 188 12.54 2.42 -12.35
CA SER A 188 12.74 2.89 -10.97
C SER A 188 11.96 4.16 -10.64
N GLU A 189 11.82 5.03 -11.63
CA GLU A 189 11.02 6.25 -11.62
C GLU A 189 9.81 6.08 -12.53
N GLY A 190 8.66 6.59 -12.11
CA GLY A 190 7.41 6.49 -12.84
C GLY A 190 6.25 6.13 -11.93
N SER A 191 5.05 6.52 -12.35
CA SER A 191 3.80 6.19 -11.67
C SER A 191 2.77 5.73 -12.70
N GLN A 192 1.61 5.28 -12.26
CA GLN A 192 0.47 4.93 -13.14
C GLN A 192 0.73 3.80 -14.16
N GLY A 193 1.83 3.05 -14.03
CA GLY A 193 2.14 1.92 -14.91
C GLY A 193 2.98 2.27 -16.14
N GLU A 194 3.38 3.54 -16.28
CA GLU A 194 4.23 4.01 -17.38
C GLU A 194 5.55 3.21 -17.46
N GLY A 195 5.86 2.71 -18.65
CA GLY A 195 7.08 1.96 -18.94
C GLY A 195 7.15 0.57 -18.30
N ILE A 196 6.07 0.04 -17.72
CA ILE A 196 6.02 -1.35 -17.27
C ILE A 196 5.85 -2.28 -18.47
N TYR A 197 6.64 -3.34 -18.54
CA TYR A 197 6.50 -4.37 -19.57
C TYR A 197 6.84 -5.76 -19.03
N LEU A 198 6.45 -6.78 -19.78
CA LEU A 198 6.70 -8.18 -19.44
C LEU A 198 7.81 -8.74 -20.33
N LEU A 199 8.65 -9.60 -19.77
CA LEU A 199 9.63 -10.38 -20.53
C LEU A 199 9.68 -11.82 -20.04
N ARG A 200 10.08 -12.73 -20.94
CA ARG A 200 10.37 -14.13 -20.61
C ARG A 200 11.85 -14.45 -20.77
N ASP A 201 12.53 -13.68 -21.61
CA ASP A 201 13.94 -13.87 -21.92
C ASP A 201 14.73 -12.63 -21.51
N PRO A 202 15.82 -12.77 -20.73
CA PRO A 202 16.68 -11.67 -20.36
C PRO A 202 17.26 -10.88 -21.54
N ARG A 203 17.34 -11.48 -22.73
CA ARG A 203 17.78 -10.83 -23.98
C ARG A 203 16.76 -9.81 -24.51
N GLN A 204 15.50 -9.92 -24.07
CA GLN A 204 14.44 -8.94 -24.38
C GLN A 204 14.51 -7.71 -23.46
N TYR A 205 15.39 -7.72 -22.45
CA TYR A 205 15.54 -6.57 -21.56
C TYR A 205 15.99 -5.36 -22.37
N ASN A 206 15.14 -4.34 -22.36
CA ASN A 206 15.39 -3.10 -23.04
C ASN A 206 15.93 -2.07 -22.04
N HIS A 207 17.20 -1.72 -22.16
CA HIS A 207 17.84 -0.65 -21.38
C HIS A 207 17.67 0.75 -22.01
N TYR A 208 16.73 0.91 -22.96
CA TYR A 208 16.44 2.21 -23.57
C TYR A 208 16.22 3.26 -22.47
N ASN A 209 16.84 4.42 -22.67
CA ASN A 209 16.83 5.61 -21.81
C ASN A 209 17.76 5.59 -20.60
N GLY A 210 18.64 4.58 -20.44
CA GLY A 210 19.64 4.55 -19.35
C GLY A 210 19.04 4.50 -17.94
N ARG A 211 17.74 4.19 -17.84
CA ARG A 211 17.01 4.18 -16.58
C ARG A 211 17.29 2.88 -15.82
N ASN A 212 17.35 3.00 -14.50
CA ASN A 212 17.36 1.86 -13.61
C ASN A 212 15.99 1.16 -13.65
N HIS A 213 15.99 -0.16 -13.53
CA HIS A 213 14.78 -0.96 -13.51
C HIS A 213 14.78 -1.92 -12.34
N VAL A 214 13.58 -2.21 -11.84
CA VAL A 214 13.36 -3.35 -10.97
C VAL A 214 12.66 -4.42 -11.81
N ILE A 215 13.28 -5.60 -11.90
CA ILE A 215 12.68 -6.79 -12.47
C ILE A 215 12.15 -7.66 -11.33
N GLN A 216 10.95 -8.20 -11.49
CA GLN A 216 10.34 -9.07 -10.51
C GLN A 216 9.68 -10.27 -11.18
N GLU A 217 9.70 -11.43 -10.54
CA GLU A 217 8.95 -12.60 -11.01
C GLU A 217 7.44 -12.28 -11.08
N TYR A 218 6.83 -12.56 -12.21
CA TYR A 218 5.41 -12.37 -12.44
C TYR A 218 4.65 -13.62 -11.98
N LEU A 219 3.85 -13.47 -10.93
CA LEU A 219 3.01 -14.54 -10.40
C LEU A 219 1.82 -14.73 -11.35
N SER A 220 1.77 -15.85 -12.05
CA SER A 220 0.70 -16.17 -13.01
C SER A 220 -0.61 -16.58 -12.33
N ASP A 221 -0.53 -17.09 -11.10
CA ASP A 221 -1.70 -17.50 -10.30
C ASP A 221 -2.29 -16.31 -9.55
N VAL A 222 -2.73 -15.29 -10.30
CA VAL A 222 -3.45 -14.17 -9.72
C VAL A 222 -4.93 -14.55 -9.56
N PHE A 223 -5.51 -14.20 -8.42
CA PHE A 223 -6.93 -14.42 -8.16
C PHE A 223 -7.76 -13.52 -9.09
N LEU A 224 -8.38 -14.13 -10.11
CA LEU A 224 -9.24 -13.43 -11.06
C LEU A 224 -10.65 -13.32 -10.49
N ILE A 225 -11.21 -12.11 -10.48
CA ILE A 225 -12.64 -11.88 -10.28
C ILE A 225 -13.21 -11.51 -11.65
N ASP A 226 -14.21 -12.24 -12.14
CA ASP A 226 -14.84 -11.97 -13.44
C ASP A 226 -13.84 -11.83 -14.62
N LYS A 227 -12.75 -12.62 -14.59
CA LYS A 227 -11.66 -12.65 -15.59
C LYS A 227 -10.71 -11.43 -15.58
N TYR A 228 -10.84 -10.54 -14.59
CA TYR A 228 -9.92 -9.41 -14.41
C TYR A 228 -8.99 -9.65 -13.21
N ASP A 229 -7.74 -9.20 -13.35
CA ASP A 229 -6.76 -9.10 -12.25
C ASP A 229 -7.01 -7.79 -11.47
N TYR A 230 -7.06 -7.88 -10.14
CA TYR A 230 -7.28 -6.76 -9.23
C TYR A 230 -6.11 -6.59 -8.26
N LYS A 231 -5.62 -5.36 -8.13
CA LYS A 231 -4.65 -4.98 -7.10
C LYS A 231 -5.38 -4.40 -5.90
N GLN A 232 -5.27 -5.08 -4.75
CA GLN A 232 -5.76 -4.55 -3.49
C GLN A 232 -4.82 -3.45 -2.99
N ILE A 233 -5.31 -2.21 -2.90
CA ILE A 233 -4.60 -1.10 -2.24
C ILE A 233 -5.07 -1.07 -0.78
N CYS A 234 -4.20 -1.46 0.15
CA CYS A 234 -4.47 -1.38 1.58
C CYS A 234 -4.01 -0.02 2.10
N LEU A 235 -4.96 0.83 2.50
CA LEU A 235 -4.64 2.00 3.31
C LEU A 235 -4.42 1.53 4.77
N PRO A 236 -3.35 1.94 5.45
CA PRO A 236 -3.20 1.66 6.87
C PRO A 236 -4.38 2.27 7.63
N HIS A 237 -5.03 1.46 8.47
CA HIS A 237 -6.07 1.88 9.40
C HIS A 237 -5.46 2.41 10.69
#